data_AF-A0A3S4P722-F1
#
_entry.id   AF-A0A3S4P722-F1
#
_cell.length_a   1.000
_cell.length_b   1.000
_cell.length_c   1.000
_cell.angle_alpha   90.00
_cell.angle_beta   90.00
_cell.angle_gamma   90.00
#
_symmetry.space_group_name_H-M   'P 1'
#
loop_
_entity.id
_entity.type
_entity.pdbx_description
1 polymer ?
#
loop_
_entity_poly.entity_id
_entity_poly.type
_entity_poly.pdbx_seq_one_letter_code
_entity_poly.pdbx_strand_id
1 'polypeptide(L)'
;MDSTAQTGHVGVVDWQEEVYQKIKYMKELYLPELNELYQKIAIKCQQHDALVLQPKQSDPIEKLKLFKGIIERMITFLQVPKSNISPTYKDKLAQYEKQIVGVLHSNRHKKPASQQPGQNGVGPLQQS
;
A
#
# COMPACT_ATOMS: atom_id res chain seq x y z
N MET A 1 -31.63 11.16 -44.76
CA MET A 1 -31.32 10.22 -43.66
C MET A 1 -30.03 10.74 -43.04
N ASP A 2 -30.14 11.84 -42.31
CA ASP A 2 -29.00 12.47 -41.62
C ASP A 2 -28.94 11.89 -40.22
N SER A 3 -28.41 10.67 -40.12
CA SER A 3 -28.16 9.99 -38.86
C SER A 3 -26.74 9.48 -38.87
N THR A 4 -25.82 10.25 -38.29
CA THR A 4 -24.67 9.79 -37.49
C THR A 4 -23.90 11.05 -37.06
N ALA A 5 -24.44 11.74 -36.06
CA ALA A 5 -23.67 12.72 -35.30
C ALA A 5 -23.63 12.23 -33.84
N GLN A 6 -22.83 11.18 -33.56
CA GLN A 6 -22.57 10.78 -32.18
C GLN A 6 -21.34 9.86 -31.98
N THR A 7 -20.26 10.02 -32.75
CA THR A 7 -19.02 9.24 -32.50
C THR A 7 -18.08 9.92 -31.49
N GLY A 8 -18.40 11.13 -31.01
CA GLY A 8 -17.53 11.88 -30.08
C GLY A 8 -17.45 11.32 -28.65
N HIS A 9 -18.41 10.50 -28.20
CA HIS A 9 -18.47 10.01 -26.82
C HIS A 9 -18.01 8.55 -26.65
N VAL A 10 -18.04 7.73 -27.70
CA VAL A 10 -17.65 6.31 -27.62
C VAL A 10 -16.18 6.18 -27.20
N GLY A 11 -15.25 6.92 -27.83
CA GLY A 11 -13.83 6.78 -27.52
C GLY A 11 -13.42 7.32 -26.15
N VAL A 12 -14.04 8.42 -25.68
CA VAL A 12 -13.67 9.07 -24.41
C VAL A 12 -14.19 8.29 -23.20
N VAL A 13 -15.40 7.74 -23.30
CA VAL A 13 -16.01 6.95 -22.22
C VAL A 13 -15.34 5.59 -22.06
N ASP A 14 -14.88 4.99 -23.16
CA ASP A 14 -14.29 3.64 -23.17
C ASP A 14 -12.98 3.56 -22.38
N TRP A 15 -11.99 4.41 -22.70
CA TRP A 15 -10.71 4.39 -21.98
C TRP A 15 -10.86 4.80 -20.50
N GLN A 16 -11.81 5.68 -20.19
CA GLN A 16 -12.06 6.11 -18.82
C GLN A 16 -12.67 4.97 -17.99
N GLU A 17 -13.54 4.17 -18.60
CA GLU A 17 -14.11 2.97 -17.99
C GLU A 17 -13.04 1.89 -17.76
N GLU A 18 -12.18 1.62 -18.74
CA GLU A 18 -11.07 0.67 -18.59
C GLU A 18 -10.15 1.04 -17.41
N VAL A 19 -9.73 2.31 -17.34
CA VAL A 19 -8.88 2.81 -16.25
C VAL A 19 -9.61 2.69 -14.92
N TYR A 20 -10.90 3.03 -14.87
CA TYR A 20 -11.69 2.92 -13.64
C TYR A 20 -11.82 1.48 -13.16
N GLN A 21 -12.08 0.53 -14.07
CA GLN A 21 -12.16 -0.90 -13.75
C GLN A 21 -10.82 -1.41 -13.19
N LYS A 22 -9.70 -1.02 -13.81
CA LYS A 22 -8.37 -1.40 -13.31
C LYS A 22 -8.06 -0.77 -11.95
N ILE A 23 -8.43 0.49 -11.70
CA ILE A 23 -8.32 1.13 -10.38
C ILE A 23 -9.15 0.37 -9.34
N LYS A 24 -10.39 -0.02 -9.67
CA LYS A 24 -11.23 -0.82 -8.79
C LYS A 24 -10.58 -2.16 -8.45
N TYR A 25 -10.07 -2.87 -9.46
CA TYR A 25 -9.35 -4.13 -9.24
C TYR A 25 -8.15 -3.95 -8.31
N MET A 26 -7.31 -2.94 -8.56
CA MET A 26 -6.16 -2.64 -7.70
C MET A 26 -6.58 -2.22 -6.29
N LYS A 27 -7.69 -1.49 -6.15
CA LYS A 27 -8.28 -1.14 -4.86
C LYS A 27 -8.65 -2.41 -4.11
N GLU A 28 -9.42 -3.32 -4.69
CA GLU A 28 -9.83 -4.55 -4.00
C GLU A 28 -8.63 -5.45 -3.64
N LEU A 29 -7.62 -5.51 -4.50
CA LEU A 29 -6.43 -6.33 -4.29
C LEU A 29 -5.48 -5.76 -3.22
N TYR A 30 -5.21 -4.45 -3.26
CA TYR A 30 -4.13 -3.85 -2.46
C TYR A 30 -4.60 -3.01 -1.28
N LEU A 31 -5.84 -2.47 -1.30
CA LEU A 31 -6.36 -1.64 -0.21
C LEU A 31 -6.30 -2.30 1.18
N PRO A 32 -6.62 -3.61 1.38
CA PRO A 32 -6.52 -4.20 2.71
C PRO A 32 -5.08 -4.20 3.24
N GLU A 33 -4.10 -4.60 2.43
CA GLU A 33 -2.69 -4.61 2.84
C GLU A 33 -2.14 -3.18 3.02
N LEU A 34 -2.50 -2.23 2.15
CA LEU A 34 -2.11 -0.83 2.29
C LEU A 34 -2.66 -0.21 3.58
N ASN A 35 -3.91 -0.52 3.95
CA ASN A 35 -4.50 -0.06 5.21
C ASN A 35 -3.81 -0.68 6.42
N GLU A 36 -3.51 -1.99 6.40
CA GLU A 36 -2.76 -2.64 7.49
C GLU A 36 -1.40 -1.95 7.70
N LEU A 37 -0.68 -1.70 6.61
CA LEU A 37 0.59 -0.99 6.62
C LEU A 37 0.46 0.43 7.16
N TYR A 38 -0.52 1.18 6.68
CA TYR A 38 -0.81 2.54 7.15
C TYR A 38 -1.05 2.55 8.66
N GLN A 39 -1.91 1.66 9.17
CA GLN A 39 -2.20 1.53 10.60
C GLN A 39 -0.95 1.17 11.41
N LYS A 40 -0.16 0.20 10.92
CA LYS A 40 1.09 -0.23 11.58
C LYS A 40 2.09 0.91 11.72
N ILE A 41 2.23 1.74 10.69
CA ILE A 41 3.12 2.91 10.71
C ILE A 41 2.54 4.00 11.62
N ALA A 42 1.23 4.25 11.58
CA ALA A 42 0.57 5.20 12.46
C ALA A 42 0.80 4.85 13.94
N ILE A 43 0.60 3.58 14.31
CA ILE A 43 0.85 3.07 15.68
C ILE A 43 2.32 3.22 16.07
N LYS A 44 3.27 2.94 15.17
CA LYS A 44 4.71 3.15 15.45
C LYS A 44 5.07 4.62 15.63
N CYS A 45 4.46 5.49 14.83
CA CYS A 45 4.64 6.93 14.93
C CYS A 45 4.10 7.45 16.28
N GLN A 46 2.90 7.02 16.67
CA GLN A 46 2.29 7.41 17.96
C GLN A 46 3.06 6.88 19.17
N GLN A 47 3.54 5.64 19.13
CA GLN A 47 4.38 5.09 20.20
C GLN A 47 5.66 5.91 20.39
N HIS A 48 6.27 6.36 19.30
CA HIS A 48 7.43 7.23 19.41
C HIS A 48 7.06 8.59 20.00
N ASP A 49 6.00 9.24 19.53
CA ASP A 49 5.50 10.50 20.12
C ASP A 49 5.23 10.37 21.63
N ALA A 50 4.71 9.23 22.10
CA ALA A 50 4.52 8.94 23.52
C ALA A 50 5.84 8.72 24.30
N LEU A 51 6.91 8.28 23.62
CA LEU A 51 8.25 8.02 24.17
C LEU A 51 9.23 9.20 23.99
N VAL A 52 8.81 10.31 23.35
CA VAL A 52 9.60 11.52 23.04
C VAL A 52 9.88 12.34 24.31
N LEU A 53 10.64 11.72 25.22
CA LEU A 53 11.58 12.41 26.09
C LEU A 53 13.03 12.22 25.61
N GLN A 54 13.26 11.56 24.46
CA GLN A 54 14.61 11.28 23.96
C GLN A 54 14.86 11.81 22.53
N PRO A 55 15.70 12.85 22.36
CA PRO A 55 15.96 13.50 21.06
C PRO A 55 16.86 12.70 20.09
N LYS A 56 17.16 11.43 20.38
CA LYS A 56 18.20 10.65 19.67
C LYS A 56 17.67 9.75 18.55
N GLN A 57 16.35 9.65 18.34
CA GLN A 57 15.73 8.70 17.38
C GLN A 57 14.84 9.34 16.30
N SER A 58 15.00 10.64 16.03
CA SER A 58 14.13 11.39 15.11
C SER A 58 14.19 10.90 13.66
N ASP A 59 15.39 10.64 13.12
CA ASP A 59 15.62 10.32 11.70
C ASP A 59 14.81 9.11 11.15
N PRO A 60 14.81 7.92 11.79
CA PRO A 60 14.01 6.78 11.32
C PRO A 60 12.49 7.01 11.44
N ILE A 61 12.06 7.87 12.37
CA ILE A 61 10.65 8.22 12.56
C ILE A 61 10.17 9.19 11.48
N GLU A 62 10.98 10.17 11.11
CA GLU A 62 10.68 11.06 9.99
C GLU A 62 10.54 10.27 8.68
N LYS A 63 11.40 9.28 8.45
CA LYS A 63 11.27 8.35 7.31
C LYS A 63 9.96 7.56 7.35
N LEU A 64 9.52 7.11 8.53
CA LEU A 64 8.22 6.44 8.70
C LEU A 64 7.05 7.38 8.43
N LYS A 65 7.11 8.64 8.87
CA LYS A 65 6.10 9.68 8.58
C LYS A 65 5.99 9.94 7.08
N LEU A 66 7.13 10.04 6.37
CA LEU A 66 7.14 10.17 4.91
C LEU A 66 6.51 8.94 4.24
N PHE A 67 6.87 7.75 4.69
CA PHE A 67 6.33 6.50 4.13
C PHE A 67 4.82 6.36 4.36
N LYS A 68 4.31 6.78 5.52
CA LYS A 68 2.87 6.90 5.79
C LYS A 68 2.18 7.78 4.73
N GLY A 69 2.74 8.95 4.43
CA GLY A 69 2.20 9.87 3.42
C GLY A 69 2.19 9.27 2.01
N ILE A 70 3.18 8.46 1.66
CA ILE A 70 3.22 7.74 0.37
C ILE A 70 2.06 6.74 0.28
N ILE A 71 1.84 5.94 1.34
CA ILE A 71 0.73 4.97 1.38
C ILE A 71 -0.63 5.68 1.33
N GLU A 72 -0.79 6.78 2.07
CA GLU A 72 -2.01 7.59 2.06
C GLU A 72 -2.33 8.14 0.65
N ARG A 73 -1.30 8.57 -0.08
CA ARG A 73 -1.44 9.00 -1.49
C ARG A 73 -1.85 7.84 -2.40
N MET A 74 -1.31 6.64 -2.21
CA MET A 74 -1.72 5.45 -2.98
C MET A 74 -3.19 5.09 -2.71
N ILE A 75 -3.60 5.08 -1.43
CA ILE A 75 -4.98 4.82 -1.02
C ILE A 75 -5.94 5.85 -1.63
N THR A 76 -5.55 7.12 -1.63
CA THR A 76 -6.34 8.21 -2.23
C THR A 76 -6.48 8.03 -3.75
N PHE A 77 -5.39 7.67 -4.43
CA PHE A 77 -5.39 7.40 -5.87
C PHE A 77 -6.35 6.25 -6.22
N LEU A 78 -6.36 5.17 -5.43
CA LEU A 78 -7.24 4.02 -5.63
C LEU A 78 -8.73 4.31 -5.34
N GLN A 79 -9.02 5.42 -4.64
CA GLN A 79 -10.39 5.83 -4.29
C GLN A 79 -10.96 6.92 -5.19
N VAL A 80 -10.25 7.32 -6.25
CA VAL A 80 -10.73 8.34 -7.18
C VAL A 80 -12.07 7.92 -7.81
N PRO A 81 -13.09 8.80 -7.83
CA PRO A 81 -14.34 8.51 -8.52
C PRO A 81 -14.12 8.54 -10.03
N LYS A 82 -14.93 7.77 -10.79
CA LYS A 82 -14.85 7.72 -12.27
C LYS A 82 -14.85 9.12 -12.91
N SER A 83 -15.61 10.07 -12.35
CA SER A 83 -15.71 11.45 -12.83
C SER A 83 -14.41 12.26 -12.74
N ASN A 84 -13.47 11.87 -11.88
CA ASN A 84 -12.20 12.56 -11.69
C ASN A 84 -11.02 11.88 -12.41
N ILE A 85 -11.28 10.82 -13.18
CA ILE A 85 -10.24 10.13 -13.94
C ILE A 85 -9.89 10.96 -15.17
N SER A 86 -8.68 11.52 -15.14
CA SER A 86 -8.08 12.20 -16.28
C SER A 86 -7.24 11.24 -17.13
N PRO A 87 -6.96 11.54 -18.41
CA PRO A 87 -6.14 10.70 -19.29
C PRO A 87 -4.75 10.38 -18.73
N THR A 88 -4.21 11.28 -17.90
CA THR A 88 -2.94 11.11 -17.19
C THR A 88 -2.93 9.96 -16.19
N TYR A 89 -4.10 9.43 -15.80
CA TYR A 89 -4.17 8.23 -14.96
C TYR A 89 -3.64 7.00 -15.67
N LYS A 90 -3.75 6.90 -17.00
CA LYS A 90 -3.25 5.74 -17.75
C LYS A 90 -1.75 5.51 -17.52
N ASP A 91 -0.98 6.58 -17.56
CA ASP A 91 0.47 6.56 -17.30
C ASP A 91 0.77 6.32 -15.82
N LYS A 92 0.10 7.07 -14.93
CA LYS A 92 0.30 6.96 -13.48
C LYS A 92 -0.10 5.59 -12.94
N LEU A 93 -1.08 4.91 -13.53
CA LEU A 93 -1.62 3.64 -13.03
C LEU A 93 -0.54 2.56 -12.97
N ALA A 94 0.23 2.40 -14.04
CA ALA A 94 1.34 1.44 -14.09
C ALA A 94 2.43 1.80 -13.06
N GLN A 95 2.73 3.09 -12.89
CA GLN A 95 3.68 3.56 -11.89
C GLN A 95 3.19 3.28 -10.45
N TYR A 96 1.92 3.55 -10.17
CA TYR A 96 1.33 3.29 -8.86
C TYR A 96 1.27 1.79 -8.56
N GLU A 97 0.91 0.95 -9.53
CA GLU A 97 0.91 -0.51 -9.37
C GLU A 97 2.30 -1.01 -8.96
N LYS A 98 3.34 -0.62 -9.68
CA LYS A 98 4.72 -1.00 -9.37
C LYS A 98 5.16 -0.51 -7.99
N GLN A 99 4.81 0.72 -7.62
CA GLN A 99 5.16 1.26 -6.31
C GLN A 99 4.41 0.57 -5.16
N ILE A 100 3.11 0.28 -5.34
CA ILE A 100 2.31 -0.45 -4.36
C ILE A 100 2.92 -1.83 -4.13
N VAL A 101 3.18 -2.59 -5.21
CA VAL A 101 3.82 -3.92 -5.10
C VAL A 101 5.18 -3.83 -4.40
N GLY A 102 6.00 -2.82 -4.71
CA GLY A 102 7.28 -2.60 -4.05
C GLY A 102 7.18 -2.31 -2.54
N VAL A 103 6.18 -1.52 -2.14
CA VAL A 103 5.86 -1.24 -0.72
C VAL A 103 5.42 -2.50 0.00
N LEU A 104 4.48 -3.26 -0.58
CA LEU A 104 3.98 -4.50 -0.01
C LEU A 104 5.08 -5.56 0.11
N HIS A 105 5.94 -5.68 -0.90
CA HIS A 105 7.07 -6.62 -0.88
C HIS A 105 8.07 -6.26 0.21
N SER A 106 8.40 -4.97 0.37
CA SER A 106 9.29 -4.48 1.42
C SER A 106 8.74 -4.73 2.83
N ASN A 107 7.41 -4.67 3.00
CA ASN A 107 6.75 -5.02 4.27
C ASN A 107 6.83 -6.52 4.55
N ARG A 108 6.64 -7.37 3.53
CA ARG A 108 6.64 -8.83 3.67
C ARG A 108 8.02 -9.38 4.10
N HIS A 109 9.10 -8.73 3.67
CA HIS A 109 10.47 -9.06 4.07
C HIS A 109 10.78 -8.71 5.54
N LYS A 110 9.91 -7.96 6.23
CA LYS A 110 10.07 -7.62 7.65
C LYS A 110 9.29 -8.54 8.61
N LYS A 111 8.78 -9.69 8.16
CA LYS A 111 8.44 -10.76 9.09
C LYS A 111 9.75 -11.45 9.51
N PRO A 112 10.10 -11.49 10.81
CA PRO A 112 11.13 -12.42 11.24
C PRO A 112 10.58 -13.82 10.97
N ALA A 113 11.22 -14.57 10.07
CA ALA A 113 11.00 -16.01 9.94
C ALA A 113 11.55 -16.78 11.16
N SER A 114 11.44 -16.22 12.37
CA SER A 114 12.00 -16.78 13.59
C SER A 114 11.14 -16.43 14.80
N GLN A 115 9.95 -17.02 14.85
CA GLN A 115 9.32 -17.37 16.12
C GLN A 115 8.70 -18.76 15.93
N GLN A 116 9.57 -19.78 15.92
CA GLN A 116 9.15 -21.10 16.40
C GLN A 116 9.21 -21.05 17.93
N PRO A 117 8.09 -21.25 18.65
CA PRO A 117 8.12 -21.46 20.09
C PRO A 117 8.39 -22.94 20.41
N GLY A 118 9.40 -23.20 21.24
CA GLY A 118 9.63 -24.48 21.95
C GLY A 118 10.39 -25.54 21.13
N GLN A 119 11.34 -26.32 21.66
CA GLN A 119 11.49 -26.74 23.06
C GLN A 119 12.97 -26.92 23.44
N ASN A 120 13.30 -26.39 24.62
CA ASN A 120 14.50 -26.70 25.36
C ASN A 120 14.40 -28.11 25.97
N GLY A 121 15.54 -28.82 26.00
CA GLY A 121 15.85 -29.88 26.96
C GLY A 121 15.60 -31.30 26.47
N VAL A 122 16.68 -32.07 26.25
CA VAL A 122 17.23 -32.98 27.28
C VAL A 122 18.57 -33.57 26.84
N GLY A 123 19.60 -33.27 27.63
CA GLY A 123 20.78 -34.07 27.91
C GLY A 123 21.26 -33.61 29.30
N PRO A 124 21.76 -34.49 30.21
CA PRO A 124 22.69 -35.57 29.89
C PRO A 124 22.38 -36.94 30.54
N LEU A 125 23.22 -37.89 30.11
CA LEU A 125 23.47 -39.24 30.63
C LEU A 125 23.47 -39.34 32.17
N GLN A 126 22.81 -40.36 32.70
CA GLN A 126 23.16 -40.99 33.98
C GLN A 126 23.20 -42.51 33.77
N GLN A 127 24.36 -43.07 34.12
CA GLN A 127 24.70 -44.48 34.07
C GLN A 127 23.85 -45.33 35.02
N SER A 128 23.66 -46.60 34.68
CA SER A 128 23.51 -47.71 35.62
C SER A 128 24.14 -48.95 35.00
#